data_AF-A0A8K0D9W7-F1
#
_entry.id   AF-A0A8K0D9W7-F1
#
_cell.length_a   1.000
_cell.length_b   1.000
_cell.length_c   1.000
_cell.angle_alpha   90.00
_cell.angle_beta   90.00
_cell.angle_gamma   90.00
#
_symmetry.space_group_name_H-M   'P 1'
#
loop_
_entity.id
_entity.type
_entity.pdbx_description
1 polymer ?
#
loop_
_entity_poly.entity_id
_entity_poly.type
_entity_poly.pdbx_seq_one_letter_code
_entity_poly.pdbx_strand_id
1 'polypeptide(L)'
;MKILGKIERIDIDTLGISDVQWKGEGDFQTTNEHIYYFSAEDAEHRYRVTSIIKKEIKTKVNVVQLSKRIVFLQLRTQRKNINLFQIYALRGDKCENEIEDLYHQLQEALRTIDNRDVTLLLGD
;
A
#
# COMPACT_ATOMS: atom_id res chain seq x y z
N MET A 1 6.92 3.56 18.60
CA MET A 1 5.93 3.87 17.55
C MET A 1 5.65 5.38 17.47
N LYS A 2 6.58 6.19 16.95
CA LYS A 2 6.50 7.67 16.97
C LYS A 2 5.68 8.28 15.81
N ILE A 3 5.27 7.48 14.83
CA ILE A 3 4.61 7.94 13.60
C ILE A 3 3.09 8.14 13.79
N LEU A 4 2.42 7.31 14.60
CA LEU A 4 0.96 7.38 14.77
C LEU A 4 0.47 8.74 15.27
N GLY A 5 1.08 9.27 16.34
CA GLY A 5 0.72 10.59 16.87
C GLY A 5 1.12 11.78 15.97
N LYS A 6 1.91 11.55 14.92
CA LYS A 6 2.15 12.55 13.87
C LYS A 6 1.06 12.53 12.81
N ILE A 7 0.59 11.34 12.42
CA ILE A 7 -0.45 11.18 11.38
C ILE A 7 -1.77 11.82 11.83
N GLU A 8 -2.14 11.67 13.10
CA GLU A 8 -3.34 12.29 13.68
C GLU A 8 -3.35 13.84 13.62
N ARG A 9 -2.20 14.48 13.35
CA ARG A 9 -2.08 15.94 13.28
C ARG A 9 -2.03 16.47 11.86
N ILE A 10 -2.03 15.62 10.85
CA ILE A 10 -1.88 16.00 9.44
C ILE A 10 -3.14 15.58 8.70
N ASP A 11 -3.74 16.52 7.98
CA ASP A 11 -4.96 16.30 7.21
C ASP A 11 -4.67 15.53 5.90
N ILE A 12 -4.43 14.22 6.02
CA ILE A 12 -4.09 13.33 4.90
C ILE A 12 -5.13 12.22 4.78
N ASP A 13 -5.81 12.15 3.63
CA ASP A 13 -6.83 11.12 3.39
C ASP A 13 -6.25 9.71 3.22
N THR A 14 -5.06 9.61 2.62
CA THR A 14 -4.31 8.36 2.53
C THR A 14 -2.79 8.56 2.55
N LEU A 15 -2.09 7.67 3.24
CA LEU A 15 -0.63 7.69 3.38
C LEU A 15 -0.06 6.30 3.12
N GLY A 16 0.91 6.20 2.22
CA GLY A 16 1.71 4.99 2.03
C GLY A 16 3.00 5.06 2.85
N ILE A 17 3.39 3.95 3.45
CA ILE A 17 4.63 3.80 4.24
C ILE A 17 5.35 2.54 3.77
N SER A 18 6.61 2.68 3.40
CA SER A 18 7.51 1.56 3.09
C SER A 18 8.37 1.18 4.30
N ASP A 19 8.92 -0.03 4.31
CA ASP A 19 9.78 -0.61 5.36
C ASP A 19 9.17 -0.61 6.77
N VAL A 20 7.92 -1.07 6.87
CA VAL A 20 7.22 -1.23 8.14
C VAL A 20 7.64 -2.53 8.81
N GLN A 21 8.36 -2.42 9.93
CA GLN A 21 8.70 -3.55 10.81
C GLN A 21 7.64 -3.69 11.91
N TRP A 22 6.49 -4.27 11.55
CA TRP A 22 5.38 -4.45 12.48
C TRP A 22 5.21 -5.92 12.90
N LYS A 23 5.30 -6.17 14.20
CA LYS A 23 4.98 -7.46 14.82
C LYS A 23 3.53 -7.43 15.28
N GLY A 24 2.62 -7.94 14.46
CA GLY A 24 1.20 -8.03 14.78
C GLY A 24 0.46 -8.85 13.73
N GLU A 25 -0.51 -9.62 14.20
CA GLU A 25 -1.34 -10.50 13.37
C GLU A 25 -2.42 -9.70 12.64
N GLY A 26 -2.73 -10.11 11.41
CA GLY A 26 -3.84 -9.60 10.61
C GLY A 26 -3.46 -8.68 9.45
N ASP A 27 -4.34 -8.63 8.47
CA ASP A 27 -4.19 -7.85 7.23
C ASP A 27 -4.41 -6.35 7.42
N PHE A 28 -5.08 -5.97 8.51
CA PHE A 28 -5.37 -4.57 8.82
C PHE A 28 -5.52 -4.28 10.33
N GLN A 29 -5.32 -3.02 10.70
CA GLN A 29 -5.63 -2.47 12.02
C GLN A 29 -6.46 -1.20 11.89
N THR A 30 -7.14 -0.81 12.97
CA THR A 30 -8.03 0.36 12.98
C THR A 30 -7.84 1.17 14.25
N THR A 31 -7.70 2.48 14.12
CA THR A 31 -7.74 3.45 15.24
C THR A 31 -9.08 4.20 15.22
N ASN A 32 -9.24 5.30 15.97
CA ASN A 32 -10.48 6.07 15.94
C ASN A 32 -10.77 6.64 14.54
N GLU A 33 -9.77 7.18 13.85
CA GLU A 33 -9.95 7.92 12.59
C GLU A 33 -9.38 7.19 11.36
N HIS A 34 -8.46 6.23 11.55
CA HIS A 34 -7.69 5.65 10.47
C HIS A 34 -7.80 4.12 10.41
N ILE A 35 -7.64 3.56 9.21
CA ILE A 35 -7.51 2.13 8.93
C ILE A 35 -6.15 1.91 8.28
N TYR A 36 -5.43 0.90 8.73
CA TYR A 36 -4.07 0.55 8.33
C TYR A 36 -4.15 -0.78 7.61
N TYR A 37 -3.77 -0.82 6.34
CA TYR A 37 -3.67 -2.02 5.52
C TYR A 37 -2.21 -2.38 5.38
N PHE A 38 -1.84 -3.58 5.79
CA PHE A 38 -0.47 -4.06 5.69
C PHE A 38 -0.34 -4.94 4.45
N SER A 39 0.84 -5.01 3.84
CA SER A 39 1.13 -5.98 2.79
C SER A 39 1.07 -7.42 3.32
N ALA A 40 0.97 -8.38 2.40
CA ALA A 40 0.85 -9.80 2.72
C ALA A 40 1.95 -10.27 3.69
N GLU A 41 1.58 -11.13 4.63
CA GLU A 41 2.44 -11.63 5.70
C GLU A 41 3.50 -12.63 5.18
N ASP A 42 4.71 -12.57 5.75
CA ASP A 42 5.70 -13.64 5.64
C ASP A 42 6.19 -14.06 7.04
N ALA A 43 6.88 -15.20 7.12
CA ALA A 43 7.33 -15.79 8.37
C ALA A 43 8.34 -14.93 9.15
N GLU A 44 8.98 -13.93 8.52
CA GLU A 44 9.96 -13.06 9.15
C GLU A 44 9.39 -11.69 9.57
N HIS A 45 8.16 -11.34 9.15
CA HIS A 45 7.48 -10.05 9.41
C HIS A 45 8.32 -8.81 9.04
N ARG A 46 9.24 -8.95 8.08
CA ARG A 46 10.17 -7.89 7.68
C ARG A 46 9.74 -7.27 6.36
N TYR A 47 10.08 -5.99 6.17
CA TYR A 47 9.95 -5.30 4.88
C TYR A 47 8.52 -5.17 4.36
N ARG A 48 7.56 -4.88 5.25
CA ARG A 48 6.17 -4.67 4.86
C ARG A 48 5.96 -3.28 4.29
N VAL A 49 4.99 -3.19 3.41
CA VAL A 49 4.39 -1.92 2.99
C VAL A 49 3.09 -1.75 3.76
N THR A 50 2.78 -0.52 4.16
CA THR A 50 1.49 -0.19 4.78
C THR A 50 0.85 0.95 4.02
N SER A 51 -0.47 0.89 3.91
CA SER A 51 -1.30 2.01 3.47
C SER A 51 -2.30 2.37 4.54
N ILE A 52 -2.36 3.65 4.85
CA ILE A 52 -3.22 4.21 5.86
C ILE A 52 -4.30 4.99 5.13
N ILE A 53 -5.55 4.82 5.53
CA ILE A 53 -6.68 5.59 5.00
C ILE A 53 -7.51 6.14 6.13
N LYS A 54 -8.10 7.32 5.93
CA LYS A 54 -9.16 7.80 6.82
C LYS A 54 -10.40 6.92 6.69
N LYS A 55 -11.08 6.66 7.81
CA LYS A 55 -12.34 5.89 7.83
C LYS A 55 -13.43 6.50 6.95
N GLU A 56 -13.46 7.83 6.87
CA GLU A 56 -14.45 8.59 6.10
C GLU A 56 -14.46 8.22 4.62
N ILE A 57 -13.30 7.85 4.07
CA ILE A 57 -13.16 7.48 2.66
C ILE A 57 -13.21 5.97 2.43
N LYS A 58 -13.30 5.14 3.48
CA LYS A 58 -13.17 3.68 3.37
C LYS A 58 -14.15 3.06 2.37
N THR A 59 -15.39 3.55 2.33
CA THR A 59 -16.44 3.05 1.43
C THR A 59 -16.13 3.29 -0.05
N LYS A 60 -15.22 4.22 -0.34
CA LYS A 60 -14.75 4.56 -1.69
C LYS A 60 -13.42 3.88 -2.04
N VAL A 61 -12.77 3.21 -1.08
CA VAL A 61 -11.43 2.64 -1.25
C VAL A 61 -11.48 1.12 -1.27
N ASN A 62 -11.11 0.55 -2.42
CA ASN A 62 -10.72 -0.85 -2.51
C ASN A 62 -9.23 -0.99 -2.20
N VAL A 63 -8.84 -2.05 -1.49
CA VAL A 63 -7.44 -2.33 -1.16
C VAL A 63 -7.12 -3.75 -1.56
N VAL A 64 -6.00 -3.93 -2.24
CA VAL A 64 -5.50 -5.23 -2.70
C VAL A 64 -4.04 -5.36 -2.27
N GLN A 65 -3.73 -6.39 -1.50
CA GLN A 65 -2.35 -6.76 -1.15
C GLN A 65 -1.80 -7.63 -2.27
N LEU A 66 -1.06 -7.03 -3.21
CA LEU A 66 -0.54 -7.77 -4.37
C LEU A 66 0.65 -8.65 -4.00
N SER A 67 1.48 -8.21 -3.03
CA SER A 67 2.61 -8.97 -2.52
C SER A 67 3.07 -8.44 -1.16
N LYS A 68 4.13 -9.03 -0.60
CA LYS A 68 4.83 -8.49 0.60
C LYS A 68 5.33 -7.05 0.42
N ARG A 69 5.49 -6.59 -0.82
CA ARG A 69 6.10 -5.31 -1.20
C ARG A 69 5.20 -4.36 -1.95
N ILE A 70 3.97 -4.77 -2.28
CA ILE A 70 3.04 -3.93 -3.04
C ILE A 70 1.67 -3.96 -2.38
N VAL A 71 1.18 -2.77 -2.00
CA VAL A 71 -0.21 -2.54 -1.65
C VAL A 71 -0.82 -1.63 -2.70
N PHE A 72 -1.93 -2.05 -3.28
CA PHE A 72 -2.70 -1.30 -4.26
C PHE A 72 -3.99 -0.78 -3.64
N LEU A 73 -4.25 0.52 -3.77
CA LEU A 73 -5.49 1.18 -3.37
C LEU A 73 -6.16 1.77 -4.60
N GLN A 74 -7.44 1.48 -4.75
CA GLN A 74 -8.27 2.14 -5.75
C GLN A 74 -9.31 3.00 -5.04
N LEU A 75 -9.14 4.32 -5.12
CA LEU A 75 -10.10 5.30 -4.66
C LEU A 75 -11.07 5.65 -5.79
N ARG A 76 -12.35 5.35 -5.56
CA ARG A 76 -13.45 5.70 -6.47
C ARG A 76 -13.85 7.15 -6.27
N THR A 77 -13.76 7.95 -7.33
CA THR A 77 -14.27 9.32 -7.36
C THR A 77 -15.45 9.43 -8.33
N GLN A 78 -16.07 10.60 -8.42
CA GLN A 78 -17.20 10.83 -9.32
C GLN A 78 -16.84 10.74 -10.81
N ARG A 79 -15.59 11.05 -11.18
CA ARG A 79 -15.18 11.17 -12.60
C ARG A 79 -14.25 10.06 -13.05
N LYS A 80 -13.23 9.76 -12.25
CA LYS A 80 -12.15 8.82 -12.56
C LYS A 80 -11.71 8.10 -11.29
N ASN A 81 -11.24 6.87 -11.38
CA ASN A 81 -10.59 6.28 -10.23
C ASN A 81 -9.18 6.86 -10.07
N ILE A 82 -8.73 6.90 -8.82
CA ILE A 82 -7.34 7.17 -8.47
C ILE A 82 -6.76 5.85 -7.96
N ASN A 83 -5.74 5.36 -8.65
CA ASN A 83 -5.04 4.12 -8.36
C ASN A 83 -3.71 4.48 -7.69
N LEU A 84 -3.49 3.99 -6.49
CA LEU A 84 -2.28 4.22 -5.69
C LEU A 84 -1.57 2.89 -5.47
N PHE A 85 -0.35 2.75 -5.98
CA PHE A 85 0.50 1.63 -5.65
C PHE A 85 1.55 2.12 -4.67
N GLN A 86 1.51 1.61 -3.44
CA GLN A 86 2.63 1.75 -2.53
C GLN A 86 3.55 0.55 -2.69
N ILE A 87 4.81 0.83 -3.01
CA ILE A 87 5.82 -0.16 -3.39
C ILE A 87 7.02 -0.02 -2.46
N TYR A 88 7.59 -1.14 -2.01
CA TYR A 88 8.91 -1.18 -1.40
C TYR A 88 9.89 -1.88 -2.35
N ALA A 89 10.70 -1.09 -3.04
CA ALA A 89 11.60 -1.56 -4.08
C ALA A 89 12.63 -2.54 -3.49
N LEU A 90 12.98 -3.56 -4.27
CA LEU A 90 14.07 -4.46 -3.90
C LEU A 90 15.41 -3.76 -4.19
N ARG A 91 16.32 -3.83 -3.24
CA ARG A 91 17.71 -3.42 -3.45
C ARG A 91 18.39 -4.40 -4.42
N GLY A 92 19.34 -3.90 -5.21
CA GLY A 92 20.02 -4.70 -6.26
C GLY A 92 20.92 -5.83 -5.75
N ASP A 93 21.03 -6.03 -4.43
CA ASP A 93 21.71 -7.16 -3.80
C ASP A 93 20.80 -8.38 -3.59
N LYS A 94 19.54 -8.29 -4.02
CA LYS A 94 18.55 -9.37 -3.94
C LYS A 94 18.62 -10.27 -5.17
N CYS A 95 18.08 -11.48 -5.04
CA CYS A 95 18.04 -12.45 -6.13
C CYS A 95 17.26 -11.86 -7.31
N GLU A 96 17.80 -12.00 -8.52
CA GLU A 96 17.19 -11.49 -9.76
C GLU A 96 15.73 -11.93 -9.91
N ASN A 97 15.44 -13.19 -9.58
CA ASN A 97 14.08 -13.73 -9.58
C ASN A 97 13.12 -12.95 -8.67
N GLU A 98 13.55 -12.53 -7.47
CA GLU A 98 12.67 -11.74 -6.58
C GLU A 98 12.38 -10.35 -7.17
N ILE A 99 13.37 -9.77 -7.86
CA ILE A 99 13.23 -8.47 -8.53
C ILE A 99 12.27 -8.60 -9.71
N GLU A 100 12.44 -9.61 -10.54
CA GLU A 100 11.57 -9.90 -11.68
C GLU A 100 10.14 -10.17 -11.23
N ASP A 101 9.93 -11.00 -10.20
CA ASP A 101 8.61 -11.30 -9.65
C ASP A 101 7.88 -10.03 -9.19
N LEU A 102 8.59 -9.11 -8.51
CA LEU A 102 8.03 -7.84 -8.06
C LEU A 102 7.53 -6.99 -9.24
N TYR A 103 8.35 -6.83 -10.27
CA TYR A 103 8.01 -6.03 -11.44
C TYR A 103 6.95 -6.71 -12.31
N HIS A 104 6.96 -8.04 -12.40
CA HIS A 104 5.94 -8.81 -13.11
C HIS A 104 4.56 -8.59 -12.46
N GLN A 105 4.46 -8.75 -11.13
CA GLN A 105 3.22 -8.52 -10.39
C GLN A 105 2.71 -7.08 -10.53
N LEU A 106 3.61 -6.09 -10.46
CA LEU A 106 3.26 -4.69 -10.69
C LEU A 106 2.72 -4.47 -12.10
N GLN A 107 3.39 -5.03 -13.11
CA GLN A 107 3.00 -4.88 -14.51
C GLN A 107 1.65 -5.55 -14.80
N GLU A 108 1.39 -6.73 -14.25
CA GLU A 108 0.09 -7.38 -14.37
C GLU A 108 -1.03 -6.53 -13.74
N ALA A 109 -0.80 -5.98 -12.54
CA ALA A 109 -1.79 -5.12 -11.90
C ALA A 109 -2.04 -3.83 -12.71
N LEU A 110 -0.99 -3.20 -13.24
CA LEU A 110 -1.12 -2.01 -14.09
C LEU A 110 -1.92 -2.26 -15.37
N ARG A 111 -1.84 -3.47 -15.95
CA ARG A 111 -2.62 -3.84 -17.15
C ARG A 111 -4.13 -3.91 -16.89
N THR A 112 -4.55 -4.04 -15.63
CA THR A 112 -5.98 -4.08 -15.26
C THR A 112 -6.62 -2.70 -15.14
N ILE A 113 -5.82 -1.63 -15.18
CA ILE A 113 -6.28 -0.26 -14.94
C ILE A 113 -6.77 0.39 -16.24
N ASP A 114 -7.90 1.09 -16.18
CA ASP A 114 -8.40 1.92 -17.27
C ASP A 114 -7.41 3.06 -17.57
N ASN A 115 -7.03 3.22 -18.84
CA ASN A 115 -6.08 4.23 -19.27
C ASN A 115 -6.52 5.68 -19.00
N ARG A 116 -7.80 5.91 -18.70
CA ARG A 116 -8.36 7.22 -18.33
C ARG A 116 -8.18 7.52 -16.86
N ASP A 117 -8.02 6.50 -16.01
CA ASP A 117 -7.84 6.69 -14.58
C ASP A 117 -6.49 7.31 -14.25
N VAL A 118 -6.37 7.89 -13.06
CA VAL A 118 -5.10 8.46 -12.59
C VAL A 118 -4.37 7.40 -11.81
N THR A 119 -3.11 7.11 -12.16
CA THR A 119 -2.29 6.13 -11.47
C THR A 119 -1.06 6.79 -10.87
N LEU A 120 -0.84 6.54 -9.58
CA LEU A 120 0.28 7.02 -8.78
C LEU A 120 1.09 5.80 -8.31
N LEU A 121 2.37 5.76 -8.68
CA LEU A 121 3.34 4.81 -8.14
C LEU A 121 4.13 5.54 -7.05
N LEU A 122 3.99 5.08 -5.82
CA LEU A 122 4.64 5.62 -4.64
C LEU A 122 5.56 4.56 -4.03
N GLY A 123 6.69 4.97 -3.48
CA GLY A 123 7.66 4.04 -2.93
C GLY A 123 8.95 4.74 -2.53
N ASP A 124 9.92 3.94 -2.12
CA ASP A 124 11.31 4.34 -1.85
C ASP A 124 12.19 4.34 -3.11
#